data_AF-A0AAD7IMY5-F1
#
_entry.id   AF-A0AAD7IMY5-F1
#
_cell.length_a   1.000
_cell.length_b   1.000
_cell.length_c   1.000
_cell.angle_alpha   90.00
_cell.angle_beta   90.00
_cell.angle_gamma   90.00
#
_symmetry.space_group_name_H-M   'P 1'
#
loop_
_entity.id
_entity.type
_entity.pdbx_description
1 polymer ?
#
loop_
_entity_poly.entity_id
_entity_poly.type
_entity_poly.pdbx_seq_one_letter_code
_entity_poly.pdbx_strand_id
1 'polypeptide(L)' 'DLAILDAAISPIRRIAPEIMAEILQVCCAQHSKSNPFDHSLDNPLVPPIVLTHVCSFWYTVAMSTPCLW' A
#
# COMPACT_ATOMS: atom_id res chain seq x y z
N ASP A 1 -3.75 29.28 -9.38
CA ASP A 1 -4.14 29.31 -7.97
C ASP A 1 -3.50 28.10 -7.27
N LEU A 2 -2.53 28.33 -6.39
CA LEU A 2 -1.74 27.26 -5.75
C LEU A 2 -2.63 26.37 -4.86
N ALA A 3 -3.70 26.92 -4.28
CA ALA A 3 -4.64 26.17 -3.45
C ALA A 3 -5.44 25.13 -4.26
N ILE A 4 -5.80 25.45 -5.50
CA ILE A 4 -6.49 24.51 -6.42
C ILE A 4 -5.55 23.39 -6.84
N LEU A 5 -4.27 23.71 -7.07
CA LEU A 5 -3.26 22.71 -7.40
C LEU A 5 -3.03 21.74 -6.23
N ASP A 6 -2.97 22.26 -5.00
CA ASP A 6 -2.81 21.47 -3.77
C ASP A 6 -4.04 20.57 -3.49
N ALA A 7 -5.24 21.06 -3.78
CA ALA A 7 -6.47 20.27 -3.72
C ALA A 7 -6.53 19.18 -4.80
N ALA A 8 -5.82 19.35 -5.92
CA ALA A 8 -5.71 18.36 -6.98
C ALA A 8 -4.65 17.27 -6.69
N ILE A 9 -3.78 17.47 -5.69
CA ILE A 9 -2.83 16.44 -5.28
C ILE A 9 -3.58 15.35 -4.53
N SER A 10 -3.47 14.12 -5.01
CA SER A 10 -4.03 12.94 -4.31
C SER A 10 -3.67 12.99 -2.82
N PRO A 11 -4.66 12.91 -1.89
CA PRO A 11 -4.43 12.95 -0.45
C PRO A 11 -3.37 11.96 0.04
N ILE A 12 -3.22 10.85 -0.69
CA ILE A 12 -2.26 9.79 -0.39
C ILE A 12 -0.80 10.27 -0.43
N ARG A 13 -0.50 11.38 -1.12
CA ARG A 13 0.84 11.98 -1.18
C ARG A 13 1.16 12.85 0.04
N ARG A 14 0.18 13.14 0.89
CA ARG A 14 0.34 13.92 2.14
C ARG A 14 0.53 13.01 3.36
N ILE A 15 0.43 11.69 3.16
CA ILE A 15 0.61 10.69 4.21
C ILE A 15 2.10 10.52 4.48
N ALA A 16 2.47 10.47 5.76
CA ALA A 16 3.84 10.19 6.17
C ALA A 16 4.25 8.78 5.73
N PRO A 17 5.50 8.55 5.28
CA PRO A 17 5.97 7.26 4.79
C PRO A 17 5.70 6.09 5.75
N GLU A 18 5.77 6.34 7.06
CA GLU A 18 5.56 5.34 8.12
C GLU A 18 4.10 4.88 8.15
N ILE A 19 3.15 5.83 8.04
CA ILE A 19 1.72 5.51 7.97
C ILE A 19 1.40 4.79 6.66
N MET A 20 2.05 5.18 5.57
CA MET A 20 1.90 4.49 4.29
C MET A 20 2.40 3.04 4.38
N ALA A 21 3.53 2.79 5.07
CA ALA A 21 4.07 1.44 5.29
C ALA A 21 3.09 0.54 6.06
N GLU A 22 2.47 1.06 7.12
CA GLU A 22 1.43 0.35 7.89
C GLU A 22 0.20 0.01 7.02
N ILE A 23 -0.24 0.95 6.17
CA ILE A 23 -1.32 0.70 5.20
C ILE A 23 -0.95 -0.45 4.25
N LEU A 24 0.24 -0.39 3.65
CA LEU A 24 0.73 -1.44 2.76
C LEU A 24 0.81 -2.78 3.49
N GLN A 25 1.24 -2.78 4.75
CA GLN A 25 1.33 -3.99 5.57
C GLN A 25 -0.05 -4.58 5.82
N VAL A 26 -1.06 -3.78 6.17
CA VAL A 26 -2.44 -4.28 6.33
C VAL A 26 -2.98 -4.88 5.03
N CYS A 27 -2.67 -4.27 3.88
CA CYS A 27 -3.05 -4.79 2.57
C CYS A 27 -2.36 -6.12 2.21
N CYS A 28 -1.15 -6.38 2.75
CA CYS A 28 -0.36 -7.58 2.47
C CYS A 28 -0.50 -8.68 3.54
N ALA A 29 -0.73 -8.33 4.82
CA ALA A 29 -0.50 -9.18 5.98
C ALA A 29 -1.54 -10.28 6.22
N GLN A 30 -2.63 -10.33 5.44
CA GLN A 30 -3.59 -11.43 5.60
C GLN A 30 -3.07 -12.75 5.00
N HIS A 31 -1.92 -12.74 4.31
CA HIS A 31 -1.31 -13.94 3.72
C HIS A 31 -0.76 -14.93 4.76
N SER A 32 -0.53 -14.48 6.00
CA SER A 32 0.15 -15.30 7.02
C SER A 32 -0.79 -16.01 8.00
N LYS A 33 -2.11 -15.75 7.97
CA LYS A 33 -3.08 -16.31 8.93
C LYS A 33 -4.22 -17.11 8.29
N SER A 34 -4.55 -16.88 7.02
CA SER A 34 -5.52 -17.72 6.31
C SER A 34 -4.80 -18.82 5.54
N ASN A 35 -5.46 -19.97 5.47
CA ASN A 35 -5.06 -21.09 4.63
C ASN A 35 -4.71 -20.58 3.21
N PRO A 36 -3.57 -20.94 2.61
CA PRO A 36 -3.18 -20.51 1.25
C PRO A 36 -4.17 -20.93 0.15
N PHE A 37 -5.20 -21.73 0.50
CA PHE A 37 -6.30 -22.15 -0.36
C PHE A 37 -7.65 -21.51 0.01
N ASP A 38 -7.69 -20.59 0.99
CA ASP A 38 -8.89 -19.83 1.35
C ASP A 38 -9.11 -18.71 0.33
N HIS A 39 -9.81 -19.04 -0.75
CA HIS A 39 -10.26 -18.12 -1.78
C HIS A 39 -11.56 -17.41 -1.39
N SER A 40 -11.81 -17.15 -0.09
CA SER A 40 -12.95 -16.29 0.26
C SER A 40 -12.77 -14.93 -0.42
N LEU A 41 -13.72 -14.59 -1.28
CA LEU A 41 -13.77 -13.37 -2.09
C LEU A 41 -13.82 -12.07 -1.25
N ASP A 42 -13.89 -12.20 0.08
CA ASP A 42 -14.12 -11.12 1.02
C ASP A 42 -12.84 -10.35 1.40
N ASN A 43 -11.65 -10.82 0.97
CA ASN A 43 -10.43 -10.04 1.14
C ASN A 43 -9.34 -10.38 0.09
N PRO A 44 -9.36 -9.71 -1.08
CA PRO A 44 -8.29 -9.88 -2.06
C PRO A 44 -7.00 -9.26 -1.52
N LEU A 45 -6.15 -10.10 -0.95
CA LEU A 45 -4.77 -9.77 -0.62
C LEU A 45 -4.04 -9.30 -1.86
N VAL A 46 -3.42 -8.12 -1.77
CA VAL A 46 -2.63 -7.56 -2.86
C VAL A 46 -1.17 -7.94 -2.64
N PRO A 47 -0.52 -8.68 -3.57
CA PRO A 47 0.90 -8.97 -3.46
C PRO A 47 1.70 -7.66 -3.36
N PRO A 48 2.74 -7.58 -2.51
CA PRO A 48 3.56 -6.38 -2.34
C PRO A 48 4.08 -5.82 -3.67
N ILE A 49 4.44 -6.71 -4.59
CA ILE A 49 4.92 -6.33 -5.92
C ILE A 49 3.89 -5.53 -6.72
N VAL A 50 2.59 -5.81 -6.58
CA VAL A 50 1.53 -5.04 -7.26
C VAL A 50 1.49 -3.60 -6.74
N LEU A 51 1.72 -3.40 -5.44
CA LEU A 51 1.73 -2.07 -4.82
C LEU A 51 2.89 -1.21 -5.32
N THR A 52 4.01 -1.83 -5.73
CA THR A 52 5.17 -1.13 -6.29
C THR A 52 4.89 -0.46 -7.65
N HIS A 53 3.82 -0.88 -8.35
CA HIS A 53 3.49 -0.38 -9.69
C HIS A 53 2.49 0.81 -9.68
N VAL A 54 2.03 1.27 -8.53
CA VAL A 54 1.03 2.37 -8.45
C VAL A 54 1.65 3.73 -8.76
N CYS A 55 2.73 4.08 -8.07
CA CYS A 55 3.51 5.28 -8.32
C CYS A 55 4.89 5.20 -7.65
N SER A 56 5.79 6.12 -7.98
CA SER A 56 7.14 6.16 -7.40
C SER A 56 7.16 6.29 -5.87
N PHE A 57 6.20 7.01 -5.28
CA PHE A 57 6.10 7.11 -3.81
C PHE A 57 5.80 5.76 -3.17
N TRP A 58 4.84 5.00 -3.74
CA TRP A 58 4.49 3.67 -3.24
C TRP A 58 5.63 2.68 -3.44
N TYR A 59 6.30 2.72 -4.60
CA TYR A 59 7.51 1.94 -4.86
C TYR A 59 8.57 2.16 -3.77
N THR A 60 8.90 3.42 -3.47
CA THR A 60 9.90 3.76 -2.46
C THR A 60 9.50 3.24 -1.07
N VAL A 61 8.27 3.50 -0.62
CA VAL A 61 7.80 3.03 0.69
C VAL A 61 7.81 1.50 0.75
N ALA A 62 7.29 0.81 -0.27
CA ALA A 62 7.24 -0.65 -0.31
C ALA A 62 8.64 -1.29 -0.28
N MET A 63 9.61 -0.68 -0.98
CA MET A 63 10.98 -1.18 -1.01
C MET A 63 11.76 -0.87 0.27
N SER A 64 11.38 0.18 0.99
CA SER A 64 11.94 0.52 2.31
C SER A 64 11.27 -0.19 3.48
N THR A 65 10.29 -1.08 3.23
CA THR A 65 9.52 -1.78 4.28
C THR A 65 9.75 -3.30 4.19
N PRO A 66 10.79 -3.86 4.85
CA PRO A 66 11.16 -5.27 4.70
C PRO A 66 10.08 -6.27 5.12
N CYS A 67 9.22 -5.93 6.07
CA CYS A 67 8.16 -6.83 6.55
C CYS A 67 7.01 -7.07 5.56
N LEU A 68 7.03 -6.43 4.39
CA LEU A 68 6.09 -6.71 3.29
C LEU A 68 6.46 -7.97 2.50
N TRP A 69 7.73 -8.39 2.51
CA TRP A 69 8.28 -9.47 1.68
C TRP A 69 8.51 -10.75 2.50
#